data_AF-A0A9E8MY25-F1
#
_entry.id   AF-A0A9E8MY25-F1
#
_cell.length_a   1.000
_cell.length_b   1.000
_cell.length_c   1.000
_cell.angle_alpha   90.00
_cell.angle_beta   90.00
_cell.angle_gamma   90.00
#
_symmetry.space_group_name_H-M   'P 1'
#
loop_
_entity.id
_entity.type
_entity.pdbx_description
1 polymer ?
#
loop_
_entity_poly.entity_id
_entity_poly.type
_entity_poly.pdbx_seq_one_letter_code
_entity_poly.pdbx_strand_id
1 'polypeptide(L)'
;MESDFETGFGYNLIVTTRINQVEKPTISDFKNCDVLVASFGHWKNEPKVTWYLPKRFKKEFSELFENVGEIPIELNYTPNGSEIRASFSASWQNMIEPVNQQLEHEKTNGITKSFSINKLIKRKKWWQFG
;
A
#
# COMPACT_ATOMS: atom_id res chain seq x y z
N MET A 1 3.31 4.60 -18.17
CA MET A 1 3.17 3.32 -17.44
C MET A 1 1.84 2.73 -17.86
N GLU A 2 1.65 1.42 -17.75
CA GLU A 2 0.41 0.73 -18.15
C GLU A 2 -0.84 1.37 -17.50
N SER A 3 -0.70 1.86 -16.26
CA SER A 3 -1.75 2.58 -15.52
C SER A 3 -2.28 3.86 -16.20
N ASP A 4 -1.48 4.51 -17.06
CA ASP A 4 -1.88 5.72 -17.81
C ASP A 4 -3.00 5.37 -18.80
N PHE A 5 -2.97 4.16 -19.36
CA PHE A 5 -3.96 3.65 -20.30
C PHE A 5 -5.22 3.12 -19.59
N GLU A 6 -5.08 2.57 -18.37
CA GLU A 6 -6.20 1.93 -17.65
C GLU A 6 -7.04 2.90 -16.81
N THR A 7 -6.41 3.89 -16.17
CA THR A 7 -7.10 4.80 -15.24
C THR A 7 -7.40 6.18 -15.83
N GLY A 8 -6.92 6.45 -17.05
CA GLY A 8 -6.98 7.76 -17.73
C GLY A 8 -6.07 8.84 -17.12
N PHE A 9 -5.60 8.66 -15.89
CA PHE A 9 -4.74 9.60 -15.16
C PHE A 9 -3.44 8.98 -14.63
N GLY A 10 -3.25 7.66 -14.78
CA GLY A 10 -2.01 6.99 -14.40
C GLY A 10 -1.90 6.56 -12.94
N TYR A 11 -2.96 6.68 -12.12
CA TYR A 11 -2.87 6.41 -10.69
C TYR A 11 -2.59 4.93 -10.38
N ASN A 12 -1.79 4.70 -9.33
CA ASN A 12 -1.44 3.36 -8.85
C ASN A 12 -1.91 3.17 -7.40
N LEU A 13 -2.33 1.96 -7.07
CA LEU A 13 -2.55 1.55 -5.70
C LEU A 13 -1.21 1.15 -5.08
N ILE A 14 -0.83 1.78 -3.97
CA ILE A 14 0.39 1.44 -3.23
C ILE A 14 0.00 0.73 -1.94
N VAL A 15 0.71 -0.34 -1.63
CA VAL A 15 0.54 -1.14 -0.42
C VAL A 15 1.87 -1.17 0.31
N THR A 16 1.84 -0.94 1.62
CA THR A 16 3.02 -1.07 2.47
C THR A 16 2.96 -2.39 3.23
N THR A 17 4.11 -3.01 3.44
CA THR A 17 4.24 -4.32 4.10
C THR A 17 5.30 -4.24 5.17
N ARG A 18 5.21 -5.10 6.19
CA ARG A 18 6.28 -5.23 7.18
C ARG A 18 7.13 -6.45 6.85
N ILE A 19 8.44 -6.23 6.73
CA ILE A 19 9.45 -7.27 6.57
C ILE A 19 10.60 -6.92 7.53
N ASN A 20 10.79 -7.74 8.57
CA ASN A 20 11.79 -7.51 9.61
C ASN A 20 12.88 -8.57 9.51
N GLN A 21 13.83 -8.38 8.60
CA GLN A 21 14.97 -9.28 8.39
C GLN A 21 16.24 -8.47 8.11
N VAL A 22 17.41 -9.09 8.31
CA VAL A 22 18.71 -8.43 8.14
C VAL A 22 19.11 -8.43 6.66
N GLU A 23 18.81 -9.51 5.96
CA GLU A 23 19.08 -9.70 4.55
C GLU A 23 18.10 -8.91 3.70
N LYS A 24 18.54 -8.48 2.52
CA LYS A 24 17.63 -7.80 1.59
C LYS A 24 16.42 -8.68 1.23
N PRO A 25 15.18 -8.15 1.28
CA PRO A 25 13.98 -8.91 0.93
C PRO A 25 14.00 -9.42 -0.51
N THR A 26 13.43 -10.60 -0.69
CA THR A 26 13.19 -11.27 -1.97
C THR A 26 11.70 -11.25 -2.32
N ILE A 27 11.36 -11.60 -3.57
CA ILE A 27 9.95 -11.76 -3.99
C ILE A 27 9.22 -12.80 -3.10
N SER A 28 9.92 -13.83 -2.62
CA SER A 28 9.32 -14.84 -1.74
C SER A 28 8.92 -14.24 -0.39
N ASP A 29 9.74 -13.34 0.15
CA ASP A 29 9.45 -12.65 1.41
C ASP A 29 8.20 -11.77 1.25
N PHE A 30 8.09 -11.06 0.13
CA PHE A 30 6.89 -10.30 -0.21
C PHE A 30 5.63 -11.17 -0.36
N LYS A 31 5.72 -12.40 -0.87
CA LYS A 31 4.55 -13.29 -1.01
C LYS A 31 4.04 -13.85 0.32
N ASN A 32 4.89 -13.84 1.34
CA ASN A 32 4.60 -14.40 2.67
C ASN A 32 4.44 -13.32 3.75
N CYS A 33 4.57 -12.04 3.41
CA CYS A 33 4.45 -10.96 4.37
C CYS A 33 3.00 -10.56 4.66
N ASP A 34 2.86 -9.77 5.71
CA ASP A 34 1.62 -9.08 6.04
C ASP A 34 1.66 -7.62 5.56
N VAL A 35 0.51 -7.18 5.07
CA VAL A 35 0.20 -5.79 4.76
C VAL A 35 0.15 -4.99 6.05
N LEU A 36 0.81 -3.83 6.05
CA LEU A 36 0.71 -2.84 7.10
C LEU A 36 -0.51 -1.95 6.82
N VAL A 37 -1.47 -1.96 7.72
CA VAL A 37 -2.65 -1.10 7.62
C VAL A 37 -2.43 0.14 8.47
N ALA A 38 -2.18 1.27 7.82
CA ALA A 38 -2.15 2.56 8.49
C ALA A 38 -3.59 3.00 8.85
N SER A 39 -3.92 2.88 10.14
CA SER A 39 -5.26 3.20 10.68
C SER A 39 -5.37 4.65 11.17
N PHE A 40 -4.43 5.52 10.81
CA PHE A 40 -4.40 6.93 11.20
C PHE A 40 -4.81 7.86 10.05
N GLY A 41 -5.69 7.40 9.17
CA GLY A 41 -6.25 8.24 8.12
C GLY A 41 -6.98 9.44 8.70
N HIS A 42 -6.60 10.66 8.29
CA HIS A 42 -7.29 11.89 8.71
C HIS A 42 -7.41 12.07 10.24
N TRP A 43 -6.43 11.59 11.01
CA TRP A 43 -6.45 11.62 12.49
C TRP A 43 -7.62 10.86 13.12
N LYS A 44 -8.25 9.94 12.37
CA LYS A 44 -9.31 9.03 12.83
C LYS A 44 -8.82 7.59 12.71
N ASN A 45 -9.39 6.69 13.51
CA ASN A 45 -9.14 5.25 13.44
C ASN A 45 -9.84 4.62 12.22
N GLU A 46 -9.52 5.11 11.02
CA GLU A 46 -10.09 4.64 9.75
C GLU A 46 -8.97 4.22 8.78
N PRO A 47 -9.16 3.11 8.05
CA PRO A 47 -8.21 2.69 7.03
C PRO A 47 -8.22 3.69 5.87
N LYS A 48 -7.03 4.18 5.48
CA LYS A 48 -6.90 5.11 4.35
C LYS A 48 -6.41 4.38 3.10
N VAL A 49 -7.24 4.35 2.06
CA VAL A 49 -6.85 3.88 0.73
C VAL A 49 -6.58 5.08 -0.16
N THR A 50 -5.33 5.21 -0.63
CA THR A 50 -4.90 6.34 -1.47
C THR A 50 -4.30 5.83 -2.77
N TRP A 51 -4.75 6.41 -3.87
CA TRP A 51 -4.23 6.18 -5.21
C TRP A 51 -3.20 7.25 -5.55
N TYR A 52 -2.03 6.84 -6.03
CA TYR A 52 -0.87 7.71 -6.19
C TYR A 52 -0.49 7.96 -7.64
N LEU A 53 -0.26 9.23 -7.97
CA LEU A 53 0.18 9.64 -9.29
C LEU A 53 1.70 9.35 -9.46
N PRO A 54 2.11 8.53 -10.44
CA PRO A 54 3.50 8.09 -10.59
C PRO A 54 4.42 9.19 -11.15
N LYS A 55 3.87 10.27 -11.71
CA LYS A 55 4.66 11.33 -12.34
C LYS A 55 5.66 11.97 -11.38
N ARG A 56 5.28 12.19 -10.11
CA ARG A 56 6.21 12.71 -9.09
C ARG A 56 7.18 11.65 -8.60
N PHE A 57 6.74 10.39 -8.48
CA PHE A 57 7.62 9.28 -8.11
C PHE A 57 8.87 9.23 -9.02
N LYS A 58 8.66 9.24 -10.34
CA LYS A 58 9.77 9.17 -11.30
C LYS A 58 10.79 10.29 -11.14
N LYS A 59 10.33 11.51 -10.82
CA LYS A 59 11.16 12.70 -10.78
C LYS A 59 11.85 12.90 -9.43
N GLU A 60 11.17 12.59 -8.33
CA GLU A 60 11.59 13.02 -6.99
C GLU A 60 12.05 11.85 -6.12
N PHE A 61 11.67 10.62 -6.45
CA PHE A 61 11.80 9.48 -5.55
C PHE A 61 12.42 8.24 -6.18
N SER A 62 12.46 8.12 -7.51
CA SER A 62 12.87 6.89 -8.20
C SER A 62 14.24 6.36 -7.79
N GLU A 63 15.19 7.24 -7.46
CA GLU A 63 16.54 6.87 -7.00
C GLU A 63 16.56 6.29 -5.57
N LEU A 64 15.50 6.47 -4.78
CA LEU A 64 15.38 5.98 -3.41
C LEU A 64 14.77 4.56 -3.35
N PHE A 65 14.26 4.04 -4.46
CA PHE A 65 13.57 2.75 -4.51
C PHE A 65 14.26 1.81 -5.47
N GLU A 66 14.29 0.55 -5.08
CA GLU A 66 14.75 -0.53 -5.93
C GLU A 66 13.57 -1.43 -6.30
N ASN A 67 13.49 -1.83 -7.56
CA ASN A 67 12.57 -2.86 -7.99
C ASN A 67 13.13 -4.25 -7.64
N VAL A 68 12.52 -4.93 -6.66
CA VAL A 68 12.89 -6.28 -6.22
C VAL A 68 12.29 -7.37 -7.13
N GLY A 69 11.23 -7.05 -7.88
CA GLY A 69 10.58 -7.93 -8.84
C GLY A 69 9.09 -7.68 -8.96
N GLU A 70 8.41 -8.57 -9.67
CA GLU A 70 6.99 -8.47 -9.99
C GLU A 70 6.21 -9.65 -9.40
N ILE A 71 5.00 -9.37 -8.91
CA ILE A 71 4.06 -10.39 -8.42
C ILE A 71 2.78 -10.27 -9.24
N PRO A 72 2.36 -11.32 -9.97
CA PRO A 72 1.11 -11.28 -10.72
C PRO A 72 -0.07 -11.17 -9.74
N ILE A 73 -0.98 -10.24 -10.01
CA ILE A 73 -2.18 -10.01 -9.22
C ILE A 73 -3.38 -10.55 -10.00
N GLU A 74 -4.24 -11.34 -9.36
CA GLU A 74 -5.42 -11.94 -10.01
C GLU A 74 -6.66 -11.02 -10.03
N LEU A 75 -6.51 -9.78 -9.53
CA LEU A 75 -7.55 -8.79 -9.32
C LEU A 75 -7.20 -7.47 -10.01
N ASN A 76 -8.19 -6.89 -10.69
CA ASN A 76 -8.09 -5.52 -11.17
C ASN A 76 -8.63 -4.59 -10.09
N TYR A 77 -7.78 -3.74 -9.56
CA TYR A 77 -8.17 -2.71 -8.61
C TYR A 77 -8.59 -1.45 -9.37
N THR A 78 -9.71 -0.85 -8.98
CA THR A 78 -10.13 0.45 -9.49
C THR A 78 -10.41 1.39 -8.33
N PRO A 79 -10.13 2.70 -8.49
CA PRO A 79 -10.54 3.69 -7.49
C PRO A 79 -12.06 3.87 -7.44
N ASN A 80 -12.72 3.61 -8.57
CA ASN A 80 -14.17 3.67 -8.73
C ASN A 80 -14.73 2.22 -8.71
N GLY A 81 -15.12 1.73 -7.53
CA GLY A 81 -15.64 0.36 -7.40
C GLY A 81 -15.48 -0.28 -6.02
N SER A 82 -14.74 0.34 -5.10
CA SER A 82 -14.59 -0.16 -3.73
C SER A 82 -15.59 0.47 -2.76
N GLU A 83 -16.06 -0.32 -1.79
CA GLU A 83 -16.87 0.16 -0.64
C GLU A 83 -16.09 1.16 0.25
N ILE A 84 -14.77 1.23 0.10
CA ILE A 84 -13.91 2.21 0.77
C ILE A 84 -13.77 3.45 -0.11
N ARG A 85 -13.96 4.63 0.50
CA ARG A 85 -13.70 5.91 -0.13
C ARG A 85 -12.21 6.05 -0.45
N ALA A 86 -11.88 5.91 -1.73
CA ALA A 86 -10.54 6.17 -2.22
C ALA A 86 -10.23 7.68 -2.18
N SER A 87 -9.00 8.01 -1.80
CA SER A 87 -8.43 9.35 -1.99
C SER A 87 -7.35 9.31 -3.06
N PHE A 88 -7.00 10.48 -3.61
CA PHE A 88 -5.98 10.61 -4.66
C PHE A 88 -4.89 11.55 -4.19
N SER A 89 -3.63 11.19 -4.43
CA SER A 89 -2.50 12.03 -4.07
C SER A 89 -1.37 11.96 -5.09
N ALA A 90 -0.59 13.03 -5.18
CA ALA A 90 0.71 13.02 -5.85
C ALA A 90 1.88 13.10 -4.85
N SER A 91 1.60 13.33 -3.57
CA SER A 91 2.62 13.52 -2.54
C SER A 91 2.81 12.24 -1.73
N TRP A 92 4.04 11.72 -1.77
CA TRP A 92 4.45 10.53 -1.02
C TRP A 92 4.41 10.73 0.50
N GLN A 93 4.50 11.97 0.98
CA GLN A 93 4.35 12.29 2.42
C GLN A 93 3.00 11.80 2.97
N ASN A 94 1.93 11.84 2.16
CA ASN A 94 0.61 11.34 2.55
C ASN A 94 0.55 9.82 2.77
N MET A 95 1.59 9.08 2.37
CA MET A 95 1.78 7.66 2.68
C MET A 95 2.71 7.47 3.88
N ILE A 96 3.85 8.18 3.90
CA ILE A 96 4.91 8.01 4.91
C ILE A 96 4.41 8.38 6.30
N GLU A 97 3.74 9.51 6.45
CA GLU A 97 3.30 10.00 7.76
C GLU A 97 2.32 9.03 8.46
N PRO A 98 1.23 8.55 7.81
CA PRO A 98 0.36 7.54 8.42
C PRO A 98 1.06 6.23 8.78
N VAL A 99 2.04 5.80 7.98
CA VAL A 99 2.83 4.59 8.27
C VAL A 99 3.70 4.79 9.51
N ASN A 100 4.39 5.93 9.60
CA ASN A 100 5.21 6.25 10.78
C ASN A 100 4.36 6.33 12.04
N GLN A 101 3.20 7.00 11.98
CA GLN A 101 2.27 7.07 13.11
C GLN A 101 1.77 5.69 13.52
N GLN A 102 1.44 4.82 12.56
CA GLN A 102 1.08 3.43 12.83
C GLN A 102 2.20 2.68 13.55
N LEU A 103 3.44 2.79 13.04
CA LEU A 103 4.60 2.15 13.65
C LEU A 103 4.86 2.63 15.09
N GLU A 104 4.75 3.94 15.34
CA GLU A 104 4.91 4.49 16.70
C GLU A 104 3.80 4.02 17.65
N HIS A 105 2.55 3.99 17.19
CA HIS A 105 1.43 3.50 18.01
C HIS A 105 1.60 2.03 18.41
N GLU A 106 2.08 1.20 17.48
CA GLU A 106 2.25 -0.23 17.71
C GLU A 106 3.43 -0.56 18.63
N LYS A 107 4.39 0.35 18.86
CA LYS A 107 5.48 0.15 19.83
C LYS A 107 4.96 -0.09 21.26
N THR A 108 3.83 0.54 21.60
CA THR A 108 3.23 0.44 22.94
C THR A 108 1.99 -0.44 22.98
N ASN A 109 1.29 -0.60 21.84
CA ASN A 109 0.01 -1.32 21.78
C ASN A 109 0.09 -2.69 21.07
N GLY A 110 1.24 -3.05 20.50
CA GLY A 110 1.36 -4.20 19.62
C GLY A 110 0.74 -3.94 18.24
N ILE A 111 0.83 -4.92 17.33
CA ILE A 111 0.27 -4.82 15.97
C ILE A 111 -1.26 -4.76 16.06
N THR A 112 -1.86 -3.68 15.56
CA THR A 112 -3.31 -3.46 15.72
C THR A 112 -4.12 -3.88 14.50
N LYS A 113 -3.58 -3.71 13.28
CA LYS A 113 -4.24 -4.15 12.04
C LYS A 113 -3.21 -4.61 11.00
N SER A 114 -3.32 -5.88 10.60
CA SER A 114 -2.54 -6.47 9.50
C SER A 114 -3.29 -7.63 8.87
N PHE A 115 -2.91 -7.97 7.63
CA PHE A 115 -3.40 -9.17 6.97
C PHE A 115 -2.42 -9.66 5.89
N SER A 116 -2.42 -10.96 5.62
CA SER A 116 -1.54 -11.54 4.59
C SER A 116 -1.75 -10.91 3.23
N ILE A 117 -0.64 -10.59 2.55
CA ILE A 117 -0.65 -10.02 1.18
C ILE A 117 -1.38 -10.91 0.18
N ASN A 118 -1.50 -12.22 0.45
CA ASN A 118 -2.23 -13.16 -0.39
C ASN A 118 -3.71 -12.77 -0.52
N LYS A 119 -4.28 -12.05 0.44
CA LYS A 119 -5.64 -11.50 0.33
C LYS A 119 -5.75 -10.47 -0.81
N LEU A 120 -4.67 -9.75 -1.11
CA LEU A 120 -4.62 -8.80 -2.23
C LEU A 120 -4.27 -9.49 -3.56
N ILE A 121 -3.47 -10.55 -3.51
CA ILE A 121 -2.94 -11.17 -4.72
C ILE A 121 -3.93 -12.18 -5.32
N LYS A 122 -4.63 -12.99 -4.51
CA LYS A 122 -5.30 -14.25 -4.91
C LYS A 122 -6.84 -14.27 -4.77
N ARG A 123 -7.57 -13.19 -5.09
CA ARG A 123 -9.05 -13.15 -5.07
C ARG A 123 -9.73 -13.45 -3.71
N LYS A 124 -9.35 -12.72 -2.66
CA LYS A 124 -10.26 -12.56 -1.50
C LYS A 124 -10.79 -11.13 -1.47
N LYS A 125 -11.97 -10.91 -0.87
CA LYS A 125 -12.44 -9.54 -0.56
C LYS A 125 -11.30 -8.85 0.19
N TRP A 126 -10.70 -7.85 -0.44
CA TRP A 126 -9.49 -7.21 0.06
C TRP A 126 -9.82 -6.20 1.17
N TRP A 127 -11.04 -5.68 1.15
CA TRP A 127 -11.65 -5.02 2.30
C TRP A 127 -12.20 -6.10 3.23
N GLN A 128 -11.76 -6.12 4.49
CA GLN A 128 -12.38 -6.85 5.59
C GLN A 128 -12.08 -6.05 6.87
N PHE A 129 -12.51 -4.79 6.90
CA PHE A 129 -12.56 -4.03 8.15
C PHE A 129 -13.98 -4.14 8.68
N GLY A 130 -14.16 -5.09 9.61
CA GLY A 130 -15.28 -5.16 10.54
C GLY A 130 -14.70 -5.06 11.94
#